data_AF-A0A413PW72-F1
#
_entry.id   AF-A0A413PW72-F1
#
_cell.length_a   1.000
_cell.length_b   1.000
_cell.length_c   1.000
_cell.angle_alpha   90.00
_cell.angle_beta   90.00
_cell.angle_gamma   90.00
#
_symmetry.space_group_name_H-M   'P 1'
#
loop_
_entity.id
_entity.type
_entity.pdbx_description
1 polymer ?
#
loop_
_entity_poly.entity_id
_entity_poly.type
_entity_poly.pdbx_seq_one_letter_code
_entity_poly.pdbx_strand_id
1 'polypeptide(L)'
;MHCEICGGQIEIQANGKGMCTTCGTTYSIEYLRKLLCNSPTQSNRISPTNSNDFEIVAGTLIIYRGNSRRVIIPEGVVEIADAAFSNMTYLESIQLPTTLLSIGQYAFSGCKSLVNISIPTKVTSIGSSAFSNCKSLQKIILPNSITTLGSHVFHLCTNLKEITFSNNLKVIPMSAFENCESLLNISIPESVEIIEKDAFGSCKNLKEVYLPHAVEVSTSDSPFSCCKQLKKVICPSHFPPRIFIGTPWYENKSRELIQNGICPYCEGRLSIFGKKCKSCGKSY
;
A
#
# COMPACT_ATOMS: atom_id res chain seq x y z
N MET A 1 2.15 -18.00 23.69
CA MET A 1 0.94 -18.56 23.02
C MET A 1 -0.27 -17.90 23.64
N HIS A 2 -1.30 -17.60 22.86
CA HIS A 2 -2.53 -16.98 23.37
C HIS A 2 -3.67 -17.99 23.32
N CYS A 3 -4.54 -17.95 24.32
CA CYS A 3 -5.73 -18.77 24.41
C CYS A 3 -6.69 -18.41 23.28
N GLU A 4 -7.11 -19.39 22.49
CA GLU A 4 -8.06 -19.19 21.39
C GLU A 4 -9.46 -18.76 21.88
N ILE A 5 -9.76 -18.96 23.16
CA ILE A 5 -11.08 -18.66 23.74
C ILE A 5 -11.15 -17.22 24.24
N CYS A 6 -10.09 -16.72 24.89
CA CYS A 6 -10.13 -15.41 25.57
C CYS A 6 -8.96 -14.48 25.23
N GLY A 7 -8.02 -14.91 24.38
CA GLY A 7 -6.81 -14.14 24.04
C GLY A 7 -5.76 -14.06 25.16
N GLY A 8 -6.02 -14.62 26.34
CA GLY A 8 -5.12 -14.60 27.49
C GLY A 8 -3.82 -15.40 27.26
N GLN A 9 -2.75 -15.05 28.00
CA GLN A 9 -1.46 -15.75 27.89
C GLN A 9 -1.56 -17.20 28.38
N ILE A 10 -0.90 -18.12 27.66
CA ILE A 10 -0.77 -19.53 28.06
C ILE A 10 0.62 -19.75 28.66
N GLU A 11 0.68 -20.25 29.90
CA GLU A 11 1.89 -20.66 30.61
C GLU A 11 2.05 -22.19 30.64
N ILE A 12 3.28 -22.68 30.52
CA ILE A 12 3.56 -24.12 30.60
C ILE A 12 3.75 -24.53 32.05
N GLN A 13 2.91 -25.45 32.51
CA GLN A 13 2.97 -26.01 33.86
C GLN A 13 4.01 -27.13 33.95
N ALA A 14 4.46 -27.41 35.17
CA ALA A 14 5.46 -28.46 35.45
C ALA A 14 5.01 -29.88 35.02
N ASN A 15 3.71 -30.11 34.86
CA ASN A 15 3.13 -31.36 34.36
C ASN A 15 3.14 -31.48 32.81
N GLY A 16 3.76 -30.52 32.12
CA GLY A 16 3.86 -30.50 30.66
C GLY A 16 2.59 -30.06 29.93
N LYS A 17 1.59 -29.50 30.60
CA LYS A 17 0.40 -28.90 29.95
C LYS A 17 0.51 -27.38 29.93
N GLY A 18 -0.06 -26.72 28.91
CA GLY A 18 -0.20 -25.27 28.92
C GLY A 18 -1.52 -24.86 29.53
N MET A 19 -1.56 -23.84 30.39
CA MET A 19 -2.78 -23.33 30.99
C MET A 19 -2.92 -21.83 30.68
N CYS A 20 -4.10 -21.41 30.25
CA CYS A 20 -4.40 -19.99 30.10
C CYS A 20 -4.50 -19.33 31.48
N THR A 21 -3.72 -18.28 31.69
CA THR A 21 -3.69 -17.49 32.92
C THR A 21 -4.97 -16.68 33.16
N THR A 22 -5.76 -16.44 32.10
CA THR A 22 -6.99 -15.63 32.16
C THR A 22 -8.25 -16.47 32.38
N CYS A 23 -8.41 -17.59 31.69
CA CYS A 23 -9.63 -18.42 31.76
C CYS A 23 -9.42 -19.84 32.30
N GLY A 24 -8.19 -20.20 32.66
CA GLY A 24 -7.85 -21.51 33.24
C GLY A 24 -7.90 -22.69 32.27
N THR A 25 -8.20 -22.46 30.98
CA THR A 25 -8.27 -23.52 29.97
C THR A 25 -6.90 -24.19 29.80
N THR A 26 -6.88 -25.52 29.90
CA THR A 26 -5.66 -26.33 29.73
C THR A 26 -5.55 -26.93 28.33
N TYR A 27 -4.36 -26.90 27.77
CA TYR A 27 -3.99 -27.41 26.45
C TYR A 27 -2.92 -28.50 26.59
N SER A 28 -3.03 -29.57 25.81
CA SER A 28 -1.98 -30.60 25.75
C SER A 28 -0.73 -30.08 25.05
N ILE A 29 0.45 -30.57 25.44
CA ILE A 29 1.72 -30.17 24.81
C ILE A 29 1.72 -30.46 23.30
N GLU A 30 1.05 -31.52 22.87
CA GLU A 30 1.00 -31.96 21.49
C GLU A 30 0.10 -31.05 20.65
N TYR A 31 -0.96 -30.52 21.23
CA TYR A 31 -1.81 -29.49 20.62
C TYR A 31 -1.07 -28.14 20.52
N LEU A 32 -0.35 -27.73 21.56
CA LEU A 32 0.48 -26.51 21.54
C LEU A 32 1.62 -26.60 20.53
N ARG A 33 2.23 -27.79 20.35
CA ARG A 33 3.20 -28.05 19.28
C ARG A 33 2.58 -27.90 17.89
N LYS A 34 1.35 -28.38 17.67
CA LYS A 34 0.65 -28.19 16.39
C LYS A 34 0.36 -26.71 16.09
N LEU A 35 0.03 -25.91 17.10
CA LEU A 35 -0.13 -24.46 16.95
C LEU A 35 1.19 -23.76 16.57
N LEU A 36 2.32 -24.22 17.11
CA LEU A 36 3.64 -23.75 16.72
C LEU A 36 4.06 -24.27 15.32
N CYS A 37 3.65 -25.47 14.92
CA CYS A 37 3.95 -26.05 13.60
C CYS A 37 3.02 -25.54 12.47
N ASN A 38 1.87 -24.93 12.80
CA ASN A 38 1.01 -24.23 11.84
C ASN A 38 1.46 -22.77 11.61
N SER A 39 2.52 -22.32 12.29
CA SER A 39 3.35 -21.23 11.77
C SER A 39 4.04 -21.74 10.50
N PRO A 40 4.17 -20.94 9.42
CA PRO A 40 4.89 -21.35 8.22
C PRO A 40 6.40 -21.43 8.52
N THR A 41 6.83 -22.52 9.15
CA THR A 41 8.24 -22.80 9.43
C THR A 41 8.55 -24.25 9.17
N GLN A 42 8.74 -24.61 7.89
CA GLN A 42 9.76 -25.57 7.51
C GLN A 42 10.53 -25.06 6.28
N SER A 43 11.86 -25.01 6.42
CA SER A 43 12.92 -24.61 5.47
C SER A 43 13.43 -23.15 5.45
N ASN A 44 13.37 -22.39 6.55
CA ASN A 44 14.06 -21.09 6.61
C ASN A 44 15.12 -21.04 7.71
N ARG A 45 16.27 -21.69 7.49
CA ARG A 45 17.50 -21.21 8.15
C ARG A 45 17.76 -19.81 7.62
N ILE A 46 17.44 -18.79 8.41
CA ILE A 46 17.94 -17.44 8.16
C ILE A 46 19.40 -17.48 8.59
N SER A 47 20.33 -17.49 7.63
CA SER A 47 21.73 -17.22 7.94
C SER A 47 21.80 -15.80 8.51
N PRO A 48 22.46 -15.56 9.66
CA PRO A 48 22.65 -14.22 10.16
C PRO A 48 23.41 -13.43 9.11
N THR A 49 22.87 -12.29 8.67
CA THR A 49 23.60 -11.35 7.82
C THR A 49 24.88 -10.92 8.53
N ASN A 50 26.02 -10.96 7.83
CA ASN A 50 27.30 -10.57 8.42
C ASN A 50 27.23 -9.10 8.83
N SER A 51 27.62 -8.75 10.06
CA SER A 51 27.50 -7.36 10.55
C SER A 51 28.32 -6.37 9.70
N ASN A 52 29.37 -6.84 9.04
CA ASN A 52 30.23 -6.04 8.17
C ASN A 52 29.57 -5.66 6.83
N ASP A 53 28.42 -6.24 6.51
CA ASP A 53 27.68 -5.91 5.29
C ASP A 53 26.92 -4.57 5.45
N PHE A 54 26.77 -4.06 6.66
CA PHE A 54 26.01 -2.84 6.94
C PHE A 54 26.95 -1.66 7.24
N GLU A 55 26.75 -0.56 6.53
CA GLU A 55 27.35 0.74 6.87
C GLU A 55 26.31 1.56 7.63
N ILE A 56 26.45 1.63 8.96
CA ILE A 56 25.52 2.33 9.86
C ILE A 56 26.26 3.48 10.55
N VAL A 57 25.74 4.70 10.42
CA VAL A 57 26.29 5.91 11.02
C VAL A 57 25.20 6.58 11.84
N ALA A 58 25.43 6.75 13.15
CA ALA A 58 24.50 7.42 14.07
C ALA A 58 23.05 6.88 14.05
N GLY A 59 22.87 5.57 13.85
CA GLY A 59 21.54 4.94 13.76
C GLY A 59 20.91 4.97 12.37
N THR A 60 21.56 5.59 11.38
CA THR A 60 21.13 5.57 9.98
C THR A 60 21.89 4.48 9.22
N LEU A 61 21.17 3.56 8.58
CA LEU A 61 21.75 2.59 7.65
C LEU A 61 21.99 3.29 6.31
N ILE A 62 23.25 3.61 6.02
CA ILE A 62 23.68 4.34 4.84
C ILE A 62 23.64 3.46 3.61
N ILE A 63 24.20 2.25 3.71
CA ILE A 63 24.25 1.30 2.60
C ILE A 63 24.43 -0.13 3.12
N TYR A 64 23.81 -1.09 2.44
CA TYR A 64 24.10 -2.51 2.62
C TYR A 64 24.94 -3.02 1.43
N ARG A 65 26.04 -3.70 1.72
CA ARG A 65 27.01 -4.21 0.72
C ARG A 65 27.00 -5.73 0.59
N GLY A 66 26.18 -6.41 1.39
CA GLY A 66 26.04 -7.87 1.36
C GLY A 66 25.21 -8.38 0.18
N ASN A 67 25.29 -9.68 -0.10
CA ASN A 67 24.62 -10.34 -1.21
C ASN A 67 23.54 -11.36 -0.79
N SER A 68 23.16 -11.34 0.50
CA SER A 68 22.15 -12.24 1.04
C SER A 68 20.75 -11.98 0.46
N ARG A 69 20.04 -13.05 0.08
CA ARG A 69 18.63 -13.00 -0.34
C ARG A 69 17.68 -12.61 0.80
N ARG A 70 18.11 -12.82 2.04
CA ARG A 70 17.37 -12.48 3.25
C ARG A 70 18.22 -11.62 4.14
N VAL A 71 17.67 -10.48 4.54
CA VAL A 71 18.38 -9.50 5.34
C VAL A 71 17.62 -9.23 6.63
N ILE A 72 18.32 -9.22 7.76
CA ILE A 72 17.80 -8.73 9.03
C ILE A 72 18.59 -7.45 9.36
N ILE A 73 17.91 -6.31 9.34
CA ILE A 73 18.53 -5.05 9.76
C ILE A 73 18.68 -5.07 11.29
N PRO A 74 19.85 -4.70 11.85
CA PRO A 74 20.06 -4.63 13.29
C PRO A 74 19.08 -3.68 14.00
N GLU A 75 18.67 -4.03 15.22
CA GLU A 75 17.94 -3.11 16.09
C GLU A 75 18.81 -1.89 16.47
N GLY A 76 18.16 -0.74 16.69
CA GLY A 76 18.81 0.55 16.91
C GLY A 76 18.98 1.37 15.64
N VAL A 77 18.75 0.79 14.45
CA VAL A 77 18.62 1.56 13.21
C VAL A 77 17.29 2.30 13.22
N VAL A 78 17.37 3.62 13.16
CA VAL A 78 16.22 4.54 13.17
C VAL A 78 15.85 5.03 11.78
N GLU A 79 16.76 4.95 10.82
CA GLU A 79 16.55 5.42 9.45
C GLU A 79 17.26 4.51 8.44
N ILE A 80 16.62 4.27 7.30
CA ILE A 80 17.27 3.71 6.12
C ILE A 80 17.51 4.85 5.15
N ALA A 81 18.77 5.13 4.83
CA ALA A 81 19.15 6.21 3.95
C ALA A 81 18.70 5.98 2.51
N ASP A 82 18.85 7.03 1.71
CA ASP A 82 18.57 7.00 0.29
C ASP A 82 19.39 5.91 -0.42
N ALA A 83 18.71 5.16 -1.28
CA ALA A 83 19.27 4.09 -2.10
C ALA A 83 20.03 2.98 -1.35
N ALA A 84 19.88 2.85 -0.02
CA ALA A 84 20.67 1.93 0.80
C ALA A 84 20.60 0.45 0.37
N PHE A 85 19.48 0.02 -0.23
CA PHE A 85 19.25 -1.31 -0.81
C PHE A 85 18.89 -1.24 -2.31
N SER A 86 19.22 -0.15 -3.01
CA SER A 86 18.81 0.03 -4.41
C SER A 86 19.42 -1.03 -5.33
N ASN A 87 18.61 -1.51 -6.29
CA ASN A 87 18.95 -2.48 -7.32
C ASN A 87 19.44 -3.83 -6.79
N MET A 88 19.11 -4.20 -5.56
CA MET A 88 19.36 -5.53 -5.02
C MET A 88 18.35 -6.54 -5.57
N THR A 89 18.53 -6.91 -6.84
CA THR A 89 17.60 -7.78 -7.57
C THR A 89 17.48 -9.19 -6.98
N TYR A 90 18.38 -9.58 -6.08
CA TYR A 90 18.40 -10.86 -5.36
C TYR A 90 17.69 -10.83 -4.01
N LEU A 91 17.35 -9.65 -3.48
CA LEU A 91 16.73 -9.52 -2.16
C LEU A 91 15.29 -10.03 -2.21
N GLU A 92 14.99 -11.10 -1.48
CA GLU A 92 13.67 -11.76 -1.45
C GLU A 92 12.85 -11.36 -0.22
N SER A 93 13.51 -11.15 0.91
CA SER A 93 12.87 -10.74 2.17
C SER A 93 13.78 -9.86 3.01
N ILE A 94 13.22 -8.82 3.63
CA ILE A 94 13.93 -8.00 4.60
C ILE A 94 13.11 -7.84 5.88
N GLN A 95 13.78 -8.01 7.02
CA GLN A 95 13.23 -7.71 8.33
C GLN A 95 13.74 -6.34 8.77
N LEU A 96 12.81 -5.40 8.87
CA LEU A 96 13.05 -4.05 9.36
C LEU A 96 13.04 -4.03 10.90
N PRO A 97 13.85 -3.19 11.56
CA PRO A 97 13.91 -3.14 13.00
C PRO A 97 12.73 -2.35 13.58
N THR A 98 12.32 -2.69 14.80
CA THR A 98 11.17 -2.04 15.46
C THR A 98 11.43 -0.56 15.82
N THR A 99 12.70 -0.16 15.79
CA THR A 99 13.20 1.19 16.06
C THR A 99 13.14 2.12 14.84
N LEU A 100 12.82 1.59 13.64
CA LEU A 100 12.81 2.35 12.40
C LEU A 100 11.70 3.43 12.37
N LEU A 101 12.09 4.65 11.97
CA LEU A 101 11.24 5.85 11.91
C LEU A 101 11.00 6.32 10.46
N SER A 102 11.97 6.14 9.56
CA SER A 102 11.88 6.59 8.16
C SER A 102 12.59 5.67 7.18
N ILE A 103 12.10 5.68 5.94
CA ILE A 103 12.70 5.00 4.79
C ILE A 103 13.00 6.04 3.71
N GLY A 104 14.25 6.14 3.28
CA GLY A 104 14.74 7.14 2.33
C GLY A 104 14.28 6.95 0.88
N GLN A 105 14.62 7.92 0.06
CA GLN A 105 14.38 7.94 -1.37
C GLN A 105 15.09 6.77 -2.05
N TYR A 106 14.41 6.08 -2.97
CA TYR A 106 14.95 4.90 -3.68
C TYR A 106 15.48 3.76 -2.79
N ALA A 107 15.21 3.74 -1.48
CA ALA A 107 15.83 2.82 -0.52
C ALA A 107 15.80 1.36 -0.97
N PHE A 108 14.69 0.88 -1.53
CA PHE A 108 14.50 -0.47 -2.09
C PHE A 108 14.17 -0.43 -3.59
N SER A 109 14.45 0.67 -4.28
CA SER A 109 14.16 0.81 -5.71
C SER A 109 14.90 -0.26 -6.51
N GLY A 110 14.19 -1.04 -7.32
CA GLY A 110 14.77 -2.11 -8.15
C GLY A 110 15.00 -3.44 -7.43
N CYS A 111 14.51 -3.62 -6.20
CA CYS A 111 14.48 -4.91 -5.49
C CYS A 111 13.45 -5.88 -6.11
N LYS A 112 13.72 -6.32 -7.34
CA LYS A 112 12.78 -7.07 -8.18
C LYS A 112 12.28 -8.40 -7.58
N SER A 113 13.05 -9.02 -6.69
CA SER A 113 12.71 -10.29 -6.05
C SER A 113 12.03 -10.13 -4.69
N LEU A 114 11.87 -8.90 -4.18
CA LEU A 114 11.30 -8.66 -2.85
C LEU A 114 9.82 -8.99 -2.87
N VAL A 115 9.43 -10.06 -2.17
CA VAL A 115 8.03 -10.57 -2.20
C VAL A 115 7.16 -9.93 -1.13
N ASN A 116 7.72 -9.81 0.08
CA ASN A 116 7.02 -9.29 1.25
C ASN A 116 7.96 -8.37 2.03
N ILE A 117 7.39 -7.26 2.52
CA ILE A 117 8.04 -6.39 3.49
C ILE A 117 7.01 -5.96 4.53
N SER A 118 7.38 -6.06 5.80
CA SER A 118 6.56 -5.57 6.92
C SER A 118 7.13 -4.23 7.38
N ILE A 119 6.36 -3.16 7.21
CA ILE A 119 6.76 -1.81 7.64
C ILE A 119 6.49 -1.67 9.14
N PRO A 120 7.51 -1.36 9.97
CA PRO A 120 7.34 -1.20 11.42
C PRO A 120 6.34 -0.11 11.79
N THR A 121 5.64 -0.28 12.91
CA THR A 121 4.58 0.62 13.36
C THR A 121 5.06 2.00 13.81
N LYS A 122 6.37 2.26 13.88
CA LYS A 122 6.93 3.58 14.17
C LYS A 122 7.33 4.38 12.93
N VAL A 123 7.30 3.77 11.74
CA VAL A 123 7.67 4.46 10.50
C VAL A 123 6.63 5.53 10.17
N THR A 124 7.06 6.78 10.09
CA THR A 124 6.18 7.92 9.79
C THR A 124 6.24 8.36 8.33
N SER A 125 7.37 8.11 7.65
CA SER A 125 7.61 8.55 6.28
C SER A 125 8.31 7.51 5.41
N ILE A 126 7.91 7.47 4.14
CA ILE A 126 8.54 6.67 3.08
C ILE A 126 8.87 7.60 1.91
N GLY A 127 10.15 7.67 1.53
CA GLY A 127 10.66 8.56 0.50
C GLY A 127 10.22 8.22 -0.92
N SER A 128 10.48 9.15 -1.84
CA SER A 128 10.09 8.99 -3.24
C SER A 128 10.75 7.77 -3.88
N SER A 129 9.99 7.03 -4.68
CA SER A 129 10.46 5.80 -5.34
C SER A 129 11.05 4.73 -4.40
N ALA A 130 10.80 4.77 -3.09
CA ALA A 130 11.44 3.87 -2.13
C ALA A 130 11.24 2.39 -2.47
N PHE A 131 10.10 1.99 -3.04
CA PHE A 131 9.81 0.63 -3.49
C PHE A 131 9.54 0.55 -4.99
N SER A 132 10.04 1.52 -5.78
CA SER A 132 9.86 1.52 -7.23
C SER A 132 10.46 0.26 -7.86
N ASN A 133 9.78 -0.32 -8.84
CA ASN A 133 10.22 -1.50 -9.60
C ASN A 133 10.47 -2.76 -8.73
N CYS A 134 9.83 -2.85 -7.56
CA CYS A 134 9.76 -4.07 -6.74
C CYS A 134 8.77 -5.07 -7.35
N LYS A 135 9.13 -5.64 -8.51
CA LYS A 135 8.21 -6.40 -9.37
C LYS A 135 7.58 -7.63 -8.71
N SER A 136 8.20 -8.22 -7.69
CA SER A 136 7.65 -9.39 -6.99
C SER A 136 6.79 -9.03 -5.76
N LEU A 137 6.73 -7.76 -5.36
CA LEU A 137 5.98 -7.33 -4.18
C LEU A 137 4.49 -7.54 -4.42
N GLN A 138 3.85 -8.37 -3.61
CA GLN A 138 2.44 -8.75 -3.81
C GLN A 138 1.47 -7.99 -2.92
N LYS A 139 1.93 -7.63 -1.72
CA LYS A 139 1.13 -6.97 -0.69
C LYS A 139 1.97 -5.95 0.05
N ILE A 140 1.36 -4.82 0.36
CA ILE A 140 1.93 -3.83 1.27
C ILE A 140 0.90 -3.39 2.31
N ILE A 141 1.34 -3.31 3.56
CA ILE A 141 0.56 -2.77 4.67
C ILE A 141 1.28 -1.50 5.13
N LEU A 142 0.61 -0.36 4.98
CA LEU A 142 1.07 0.93 5.48
C LEU A 142 0.50 1.11 6.90
N PRO A 143 1.30 1.00 7.97
CA PRO A 143 0.81 1.18 9.34
C PRO A 143 0.26 2.59 9.55
N ASN A 144 -0.66 2.73 10.51
CA ASN A 144 -1.33 4.01 10.82
C ASN A 144 -0.38 5.14 11.24
N SER A 145 0.87 4.84 11.58
CA SER A 145 1.90 5.85 11.85
C SER A 145 2.38 6.59 10.60
N ILE A 146 2.20 6.01 9.41
CA ILE A 146 2.59 6.64 8.16
C ILE A 146 1.67 7.84 7.89
N THR A 147 2.29 9.00 7.76
CA THR A 147 1.65 10.27 7.40
C THR A 147 2.15 10.81 6.08
N THR A 148 3.33 10.40 5.63
CA THR A 148 3.96 10.93 4.40
C THR A 148 4.45 9.80 3.49
N LEU A 149 4.08 9.89 2.21
CA LEU A 149 4.61 9.07 1.11
C LEU A 149 5.22 9.98 0.06
N GLY A 150 6.37 9.60 -0.49
CA GLY A 150 6.98 10.28 -1.62
C GLY A 150 6.39 9.84 -2.97
N SER A 151 6.60 10.65 -4.01
CA SER A 151 6.14 10.34 -5.36
C SER A 151 6.74 9.03 -5.89
N HIS A 152 6.00 8.31 -6.72
CA HIS A 152 6.43 7.04 -7.34
C HIS A 152 6.79 5.92 -6.34
N VAL A 153 6.36 6.01 -5.07
CA VAL A 153 6.80 5.11 -4.00
C VAL A 153 6.68 3.62 -4.33
N PHE A 154 5.62 3.18 -5.03
CA PHE A 154 5.39 1.82 -5.52
C PHE A 154 5.26 1.75 -7.05
N HIS A 155 5.84 2.70 -7.79
CA HIS A 155 5.80 2.73 -9.25
C HIS A 155 6.36 1.42 -9.84
N LEU A 156 5.72 0.83 -10.87
CA LEU A 156 6.14 -0.41 -11.53
C LEU A 156 6.15 -1.66 -10.62
N CYS A 157 5.44 -1.66 -9.50
CA CYS A 157 5.19 -2.86 -8.70
C CYS A 157 4.11 -3.74 -9.36
N THR A 158 4.45 -4.35 -10.50
CA THR A 158 3.49 -5.01 -11.40
C THR A 158 2.73 -6.18 -10.78
N ASN A 159 3.25 -6.83 -9.73
CA ASN A 159 2.57 -7.92 -9.00
C ASN A 159 1.85 -7.46 -7.72
N LEU A 160 1.83 -6.16 -7.42
CA LEU A 160 1.14 -5.65 -6.24
C LEU A 160 -0.37 -5.81 -6.40
N LYS A 161 -0.98 -6.63 -5.56
CA LYS A 161 -2.41 -7.01 -5.58
C LYS A 161 -3.19 -6.36 -4.44
N GLU A 162 -2.55 -6.24 -3.28
CA GLU A 162 -3.19 -5.77 -2.06
C GLU A 162 -2.42 -4.61 -1.44
N ILE A 163 -3.13 -3.53 -1.15
CA ILE A 163 -2.61 -2.38 -0.42
C ILE A 163 -3.56 -2.14 0.76
N THR A 164 -3.00 -2.05 1.96
CA THR A 164 -3.70 -1.51 3.13
C THR A 164 -3.12 -0.14 3.42
N PHE A 165 -3.93 0.90 3.29
CA PHE A 165 -3.51 2.28 3.57
C PHE A 165 -3.48 2.57 5.07
N SER A 166 -2.66 3.56 5.44
CA SER A 166 -2.72 4.19 6.77
C SER A 166 -4.00 5.00 6.89
N ASN A 167 -4.67 4.89 8.04
CA ASN A 167 -5.82 5.74 8.36
C ASN A 167 -5.45 7.20 8.63
N ASN A 168 -4.17 7.55 8.66
CA ASN A 168 -3.69 8.93 8.85
C ASN A 168 -3.08 9.53 7.56
N LEU A 169 -3.16 8.80 6.44
CA LEU A 169 -2.61 9.28 5.17
C LEU A 169 -3.48 10.39 4.58
N LYS A 170 -2.91 11.57 4.37
CA LYS A 170 -3.62 12.73 3.80
C LYS A 170 -3.52 12.82 2.28
N VAL A 171 -2.38 12.43 1.72
CA VAL A 171 -2.09 12.58 0.30
C VAL A 171 -1.62 11.24 -0.28
N ILE A 172 -2.21 10.85 -1.42
CA ILE A 172 -1.64 9.82 -2.28
C ILE A 172 -0.86 10.54 -3.38
N PRO A 173 0.49 10.46 -3.35
CA PRO A 173 1.34 11.32 -4.15
C PRO A 173 1.40 10.88 -5.61
N MET A 174 2.00 11.74 -6.43
CA MET A 174 2.11 11.58 -7.87
C MET A 174 2.72 10.23 -8.23
N SER A 175 2.07 9.51 -9.13
CA SER A 175 2.50 8.19 -9.63
C SER A 175 2.78 7.13 -8.55
N ALA A 176 2.24 7.28 -7.33
CA ALA A 176 2.52 6.41 -6.18
C ALA A 176 2.41 4.91 -6.51
N PHE A 177 1.39 4.54 -7.28
CA PHE A 177 1.08 3.17 -7.70
C PHE A 177 0.94 3.06 -9.22
N GLU A 178 1.60 3.95 -9.97
CA GLU A 178 1.57 3.88 -11.42
C GLU A 178 2.12 2.53 -11.92
N ASN A 179 1.50 1.94 -12.93
CA ASN A 179 1.87 0.62 -13.48
C ASN A 179 1.82 -0.54 -12.45
N CYS A 180 1.03 -0.42 -11.38
CA CYS A 180 0.69 -1.55 -10.52
C CYS A 180 -0.39 -2.42 -11.19
N GLU A 181 0.02 -3.15 -12.23
CA GLU A 181 -0.90 -3.83 -13.15
C GLU A 181 -1.77 -4.92 -12.50
N SER A 182 -1.35 -5.49 -11.37
CA SER A 182 -2.11 -6.55 -10.67
C SER A 182 -3.16 -6.04 -9.68
N LEU A 183 -3.27 -4.73 -9.46
CA LEU A 183 -4.32 -4.16 -8.62
C LEU A 183 -5.68 -4.34 -9.29
N LEU A 184 -6.62 -4.96 -8.56
CA LEU A 184 -7.97 -5.23 -9.04
C LEU A 184 -9.00 -4.24 -8.50
N ASN A 185 -8.97 -4.01 -7.18
CA ASN A 185 -9.89 -3.12 -6.51
C ASN A 185 -9.10 -2.32 -5.48
N ILE A 186 -9.55 -1.10 -5.20
CA ILE A 186 -8.90 -0.27 -4.19
C ILE A 186 -9.91 0.51 -3.36
N SER A 187 -9.70 0.50 -2.05
CA SER A 187 -10.44 1.33 -1.11
C SER A 187 -9.51 2.41 -0.58
N ILE A 188 -9.81 3.66 -0.91
CA ILE A 188 -9.07 4.83 -0.45
C ILE A 188 -9.65 5.23 0.92
N PRO A 189 -8.82 5.42 1.97
CA PRO A 189 -9.32 5.71 3.31
C PRO A 189 -9.91 7.13 3.43
N GLU A 190 -10.84 7.31 4.38
CA GLU A 190 -11.55 8.58 4.64
C GLU A 190 -10.63 9.76 4.98
N SER A 191 -9.40 9.49 5.42
CA SER A 191 -8.42 10.52 5.74
C SER A 191 -7.73 11.12 4.53
N VAL A 192 -7.80 10.49 3.35
CA VAL A 192 -7.16 10.99 2.13
C VAL A 192 -7.96 12.19 1.61
N GLU A 193 -7.30 13.33 1.62
CA GLU A 193 -7.80 14.62 1.14
C GLU A 193 -7.37 14.86 -0.31
N ILE A 194 -6.19 14.39 -0.73
CA ILE A 194 -5.65 14.65 -2.07
C ILE A 194 -5.15 13.35 -2.71
N ILE A 195 -5.53 13.14 -3.97
CA ILE A 195 -4.93 12.11 -4.83
C ILE A 195 -4.31 12.83 -6.02
N GLU A 196 -2.99 12.76 -6.14
CA GLU A 196 -2.22 13.48 -7.14
C GLU A 196 -2.21 12.78 -8.51
N LYS A 197 -1.69 13.49 -9.51
CA LYS A 197 -1.56 13.03 -10.89
C LYS A 197 -1.01 11.60 -10.98
N ASP A 198 -1.65 10.78 -11.82
CA ASP A 198 -1.24 9.41 -12.13
C ASP A 198 -1.00 8.51 -10.91
N ALA A 199 -1.51 8.85 -9.72
CA ALA A 199 -1.33 8.06 -8.50
C ALA A 199 -1.64 6.56 -8.69
N PHE A 200 -2.60 6.23 -9.54
CA PHE A 200 -2.96 4.88 -9.98
C PHE A 200 -2.92 4.76 -11.52
N GLY A 201 -2.13 5.58 -12.19
CA GLY A 201 -2.01 5.61 -13.64
C GLY A 201 -1.58 4.24 -14.19
N SER A 202 -2.13 3.85 -15.33
CA SER A 202 -1.82 2.58 -15.99
C SER A 202 -2.02 1.32 -15.13
N CYS A 203 -2.86 1.38 -14.09
CA CYS A 203 -3.33 0.17 -13.39
C CYS A 203 -4.31 -0.61 -14.28
N LYS A 204 -3.78 -1.39 -15.23
CA LYS A 204 -4.54 -1.99 -16.34
C LYS A 204 -5.66 -2.95 -15.91
N ASN A 205 -5.57 -3.57 -14.73
CA ASN A 205 -6.59 -4.48 -14.21
C ASN A 205 -7.47 -3.88 -13.11
N LEU A 206 -7.32 -2.59 -12.78
CA LEU A 206 -8.15 -1.94 -11.77
C LEU A 206 -9.58 -1.81 -12.30
N LYS A 207 -10.53 -2.39 -11.57
CA LYS A 207 -11.96 -2.50 -11.95
C LYS A 207 -12.86 -1.61 -11.11
N GLU A 208 -12.63 -1.59 -9.80
CA GLU A 208 -13.44 -0.84 -8.83
C GLU A 208 -12.58 0.04 -7.91
N VAL A 209 -13.03 1.28 -7.70
CA VAL A 209 -12.41 2.24 -6.76
C VAL A 209 -13.47 2.74 -5.78
N TYR A 210 -13.16 2.75 -4.49
CA TYR A 210 -13.97 3.38 -3.45
C TYR A 210 -13.26 4.66 -3.00
N LEU A 211 -13.93 5.81 -3.15
CA LEU A 211 -13.40 7.11 -2.77
C LEU A 211 -13.93 7.56 -1.41
N PRO A 212 -13.16 8.39 -0.67
CA PRO A 212 -13.62 8.97 0.57
C PRO A 212 -14.49 10.21 0.34
N HIS A 213 -15.17 10.69 1.39
CA HIS A 213 -16.14 11.79 1.28
C HIS A 213 -15.50 13.15 0.94
N ALA A 214 -14.28 13.39 1.42
CA ALA A 214 -13.64 14.71 1.43
C ALA A 214 -12.54 14.89 0.37
N VAL A 215 -12.43 13.99 -0.63
CA VAL A 215 -11.30 14.05 -1.56
C VAL A 215 -11.38 15.27 -2.49
N GLU A 216 -10.42 16.18 -2.34
CA GLU A 216 -10.18 17.29 -3.25
C GLU A 216 -9.28 16.84 -4.42
N VAL A 217 -9.57 17.41 -5.59
CA VAL A 217 -8.92 17.02 -6.85
C VAL A 217 -7.91 18.08 -7.24
N SER A 218 -6.64 17.70 -7.34
CA SER A 218 -5.63 18.54 -7.98
C SER A 218 -5.98 18.71 -9.46
N THR A 219 -6.20 19.95 -9.88
CA THR A 219 -7.00 20.30 -11.06
C THR A 219 -6.31 20.11 -12.41
N SER A 220 -5.11 19.52 -12.46
CA SER A 220 -4.34 19.44 -13.71
C SER A 220 -4.29 18.07 -14.39
N ASP A 221 -4.50 16.93 -13.71
CA ASP A 221 -4.41 15.60 -14.35
C ASP A 221 -5.12 14.48 -13.56
N SER A 222 -5.50 13.41 -14.26
CA SER A 222 -6.29 12.27 -13.74
C SER A 222 -5.43 11.27 -12.97
N PRO A 223 -5.66 11.00 -11.67
CA PRO A 223 -4.96 9.94 -10.93
C PRO A 223 -5.17 8.52 -11.46
N PHE A 224 -6.19 8.30 -12.29
CA PHE A 224 -6.52 6.99 -12.83
C PHE A 224 -6.32 6.93 -14.35
N SER A 225 -5.41 7.73 -14.89
CA SER A 225 -5.09 7.74 -16.32
C SER A 225 -4.78 6.31 -16.83
N CYS A 226 -5.18 6.00 -18.07
CA CYS A 226 -4.90 4.70 -18.68
C CYS A 226 -5.40 3.45 -17.90
N CYS A 227 -6.26 3.58 -16.91
CA CYS A 227 -6.94 2.47 -16.23
C CYS A 227 -8.05 1.88 -17.11
N LYS A 228 -7.64 1.10 -18.12
CA LYS A 228 -8.53 0.61 -19.20
C LYS A 228 -9.69 -0.28 -18.73
N GLN A 229 -9.57 -0.91 -17.56
CA GLN A 229 -10.61 -1.78 -17.00
C GLN A 229 -11.46 -1.13 -15.91
N LEU A 230 -11.24 0.15 -15.60
CA LEU A 230 -12.00 0.84 -14.55
C LEU A 230 -13.44 1.04 -15.03
N LYS A 231 -14.37 0.34 -14.39
CA LYS A 231 -15.80 0.32 -14.75
C LYS A 231 -16.71 0.81 -13.64
N LYS A 232 -16.21 0.88 -12.40
CA LYS A 232 -17.01 1.27 -11.26
C LYS A 232 -16.21 2.15 -10.32
N VAL A 233 -16.84 3.25 -9.90
CA VAL A 233 -16.35 4.08 -8.81
C VAL A 233 -17.51 4.27 -7.85
N ILE A 234 -17.24 4.03 -6.58
CA ILE A 234 -18.17 4.28 -5.49
C ILE A 234 -17.72 5.57 -4.82
N CYS A 235 -18.52 6.61 -5.00
CA CYS A 235 -18.35 7.90 -4.37
C CYS A 235 -19.43 8.09 -3.31
N PRO A 236 -19.13 8.73 -2.17
CA PRO A 236 -20.15 9.04 -1.17
C PRO A 236 -21.10 10.16 -1.63
N SER A 237 -20.62 11.08 -2.47
CA SER A 237 -21.45 12.07 -3.16
C SER A 237 -22.06 11.49 -4.45
N HIS A 238 -23.29 11.90 -4.78
CA HIS A 238 -24.04 11.41 -5.95
C HIS A 238 -23.41 11.73 -7.33
N PHE A 239 -22.36 12.57 -7.39
CA PHE A 239 -21.74 13.01 -8.65
C PHE A 239 -20.29 12.56 -8.82
N PRO A 240 -19.86 12.25 -10.07
CA PRO A 240 -18.49 11.90 -10.38
C PRO A 240 -17.53 13.06 -10.06
N PRO A 241 -16.56 12.88 -9.15
CA PRO A 241 -15.53 13.88 -8.93
C PRO A 241 -14.72 14.11 -10.21
N ARG A 242 -14.23 15.34 -10.41
CA ARG A 242 -13.38 15.73 -11.58
C ARG A 242 -12.09 14.91 -11.72
N ILE A 243 -11.79 14.09 -10.71
CA ILE A 243 -10.66 13.20 -10.59
C ILE A 243 -10.59 12.12 -11.67
N PHE A 244 -11.69 11.80 -12.36
CA PHE A 244 -11.72 10.72 -13.34
C PHE A 244 -11.68 11.16 -14.80
N ILE A 245 -11.42 12.44 -15.10
CA ILE A 245 -11.30 12.92 -16.48
C ILE A 245 -10.33 12.03 -17.27
N GLY A 246 -10.70 11.63 -18.50
CA GLY A 246 -9.85 10.77 -19.34
C GLY A 246 -9.80 9.29 -18.95
N THR A 247 -10.68 8.83 -18.06
CA THR A 247 -10.84 7.40 -17.75
C THR A 247 -12.02 6.78 -18.52
N PRO A 248 -11.98 5.46 -18.83
CA PRO A 248 -13.13 4.77 -19.42
C PRO A 248 -14.40 4.87 -18.57
N TRP A 249 -14.24 4.88 -17.24
CA TRP A 249 -15.36 5.09 -16.32
C TRP A 249 -16.02 6.44 -16.52
N TYR A 250 -15.25 7.53 -16.54
CA TYR A 250 -15.79 8.88 -16.69
C TYR A 250 -16.40 9.09 -18.08
N GLU A 251 -15.82 8.54 -19.13
CA GLU A 251 -16.41 8.59 -20.48
C GLU A 251 -17.78 7.90 -20.52
N ASN A 252 -17.89 6.71 -19.94
CA ASN A 252 -19.16 5.98 -19.87
C ASN A 252 -20.18 6.71 -18.98
N LYS A 253 -19.76 7.20 -17.80
CA LYS A 253 -20.65 7.94 -16.89
C LYS A 253 -21.10 9.27 -17.49
N SER A 254 -20.21 9.95 -18.21
CA SER A 254 -20.55 11.19 -18.94
C SER A 254 -21.60 10.91 -20.00
N ARG A 255 -21.48 9.83 -20.78
CA ARG A 255 -22.50 9.42 -21.77
C ARG A 255 -23.86 9.14 -21.10
N GLU A 256 -23.86 8.42 -19.99
CA GLU A 256 -25.08 8.14 -19.22
C GLU A 256 -25.75 9.43 -18.71
N LEU A 257 -24.96 10.35 -18.13
CA LEU A 257 -25.46 11.66 -17.67
C LEU A 257 -26.02 12.49 -18.83
N ILE A 258 -25.33 12.51 -19.98
CA ILE A 258 -25.78 13.22 -21.19
C ILE A 258 -27.10 12.62 -21.72
N GLN A 259 -27.22 11.28 -21.75
CA GLN A 259 -28.49 10.60 -22.11
C GLN A 259 -29.64 10.98 -21.18
N ASN A 260 -29.36 11.18 -19.89
CA ASN A 260 -30.33 11.64 -18.90
C ASN A 260 -30.56 13.16 -18.91
N GLY A 261 -29.97 13.90 -19.87
CA GLY A 261 -30.13 15.34 -20.00
C GLY A 261 -29.39 16.15 -18.93
N ILE A 262 -28.38 15.57 -18.29
CA ILE A 262 -27.59 16.19 -17.22
C ILE A 262 -26.18 16.47 -17.71
N CYS A 263 -25.69 17.68 -17.45
CA CYS A 263 -24.33 18.04 -17.79
C CYS A 263 -23.31 17.39 -16.82
N PRO A 264 -22.31 16.65 -17.33
CA PRO A 264 -21.31 15.99 -16.48
C PRO A 264 -20.31 16.94 -15.82
N TYR A 265 -20.34 18.25 -16.12
CA TYR A 265 -19.39 19.23 -15.59
C TYR A 265 -20.00 20.27 -14.63
N CYS A 266 -21.30 20.54 -14.76
CA CYS A 266 -21.98 21.68 -14.12
C CYS A 266 -23.24 21.28 -13.35
N GLU A 267 -23.69 20.03 -13.47
CA GLU A 267 -24.97 19.53 -12.92
C GLU A 267 -26.23 20.22 -13.47
N GLY A 268 -26.08 21.23 -14.33
CA GLY A 268 -27.17 21.88 -15.03
C GLY A 268 -27.84 20.97 -16.06
N ARG A 269 -29.13 21.19 -16.28
CA ARG A 269 -29.86 20.54 -17.37
C ARG A 269 -29.27 20.92 -18.73
N LEU A 270 -29.08 19.92 -19.59
CA LEU A 270 -28.75 20.13 -20.98
C LEU A 270 -29.96 20.72 -21.72
N SER A 271 -29.71 21.54 -22.73
CA SER A 271 -30.75 22.00 -23.64
C SER A 271 -31.45 20.80 -24.31
N ILE A 272 -32.71 20.96 -24.70
CA ILE A 272 -33.61 19.92 -25.28
C ILE A 272 -32.96 19.13 -26.44
N PHE A 273 -32.00 19.71 -27.14
CA PHE A 273 -31.28 19.09 -28.25
C PHE A 273 -29.86 18.57 -27.91
N GLY A 274 -29.53 18.40 -26.62
CA GLY A 274 -28.29 17.76 -26.15
C GLY A 274 -26.99 18.56 -26.28
N LYS A 275 -26.98 19.69 -27.00
CA LYS A 275 -25.74 20.32 -27.47
C LYS A 275 -25.09 21.39 -26.58
N LYS A 276 -25.71 21.84 -25.47
CA LYS A 276 -25.10 22.85 -24.56
C LYS A 276 -25.67 22.81 -23.12
N CYS A 277 -24.80 22.83 -22.09
CA CYS A 277 -25.21 23.09 -20.69
C CYS A 277 -25.58 24.57 -20.54
N LYS A 278 -26.78 24.86 -20.03
CA LYS A 278 -27.22 26.24 -19.76
C LYS A 278 -26.45 26.91 -18.61
N SER A 279 -25.96 26.14 -17.65
CA SER A 279 -25.25 26.67 -16.46
C SER A 279 -23.76 26.96 -16.69
N CYS A 280 -23.05 26.16 -17.49
CA CYS A 280 -21.61 26.31 -17.73
C CYS A 280 -21.23 26.58 -19.18
N GLY A 281 -22.20 26.60 -20.11
CA GLY A 281 -21.96 26.91 -21.51
C GLY A 281 -21.20 25.85 -22.31
N LYS A 282 -20.80 24.72 -21.71
CA LYS A 282 -20.10 23.63 -22.42
C LYS A 282 -21.02 22.91 -23.39
N SER A 283 -20.47 22.52 -24.54
CA SER A 283 -21.14 21.75 -25.58
C SER A 283 -20.72 20.27 -25.52
N TYR A 284 -21.62 19.36 -25.92
CA TYR A 284 -21.48 17.90 -25.81
C TYR A 284 -21.88 17.22 -27.12
#